data_AF-A0A8J3YYZ9-F1
#
_entry.id   AF-A0A8J3YYZ9-F1
#
_cell.length_a   1.000
_cell.length_b   1.000
_cell.length_c   1.000
_cell.angle_alpha   90.00
_cell.angle_beta   90.00
_cell.angle_gamma   90.00
#
_symmetry.space_group_name_H-M   'P 1'
#
loop_
_entity.id
_entity.type
_entity.pdbx_description
1 polymer ?
#
loop_
_entity_poly.entity_id
_entity_poly.type
_entity_poly.pdbx_seq_one_letter_code
_entity_poly.pdbx_strand_id
1 'polypeptide(L)'
;MATLFRRGGHEPPQVPEAGIPVDRIVAERLVTAHFQPIVHLDTREVVAFEALARGPAGTVLERPDALFAAAASAGLAWELDTIVRVAAFRAALDADLHPSVSLFVNADPASVGRPVPPELVGTLAEALSRLRVFLDISERALGSSPAATLIGIERARSTGWGISLDNVGLTADSLALMPFARPDVVKVDVSLLHGDGHQRAPRVLGAVTAHRERTGAVTLAAGIETAEHVRTARALGASYGQGFLFGRPEPLPKRTRNPVHPLPLIDSLPPVEADDTPFLVACAHGRAAPAPRAVIEALADDLEQRAALDQDPPVFLACLPAQHMMSGGPLAFLEVIARSASFAAALCAEPPRHLPPGALIHALDAADPLRAEWVTIVIDPHRAVLLAARGDAEDGTMSFRLTYDRSVVVRAARILMRRITT
;
A
#
# COMPACT_ATOMS: atom_id res chain seq x y z
N MET A 1 -6.79 40.54 -63.05
CA MET A 1 -7.93 39.84 -63.66
C MET A 1 -7.66 38.34 -63.61
N ALA A 2 -8.69 37.58 -63.24
CA ALA A 2 -8.73 36.18 -62.84
C ALA A 2 -8.05 35.17 -63.80
N THR A 3 -7.56 34.03 -63.26
CA THR A 3 -7.92 32.67 -63.71
C THR A 3 -7.55 31.64 -62.62
N LEU A 4 -8.46 30.68 -62.42
CA LEU A 4 -8.56 29.67 -61.35
C LEU A 4 -7.48 28.57 -61.37
N PHE A 5 -6.99 28.20 -60.19
CA PHE A 5 -6.35 26.89 -59.92
C PHE A 5 -7.34 25.92 -59.27
N ARG A 6 -7.26 24.67 -59.69
CA ARG A 6 -8.15 23.55 -59.38
C ARG A 6 -8.20 23.20 -57.88
N ARG A 7 -9.40 22.84 -57.43
CA ARG A 7 -9.67 22.15 -56.16
C ARG A 7 -8.91 20.82 -56.11
N GLY A 8 -7.92 20.71 -55.23
CA GLY A 8 -7.48 19.44 -54.67
C GLY A 8 -8.41 19.08 -53.51
N GLY A 9 -8.99 17.88 -53.55
CA GLY A 9 -9.84 17.37 -52.47
C GLY A 9 -9.03 17.24 -51.19
N HIS A 10 -9.31 18.10 -50.21
CA HIS A 10 -9.07 17.77 -48.81
C HIS A 10 -10.16 16.77 -48.43
N GLU A 11 -9.77 15.51 -48.29
CA GLU A 11 -10.52 14.56 -47.49
C GLU A 11 -10.68 15.20 -46.10
N PRO A 12 -11.91 15.34 -45.58
CA PRO A 12 -12.09 15.92 -44.26
C PRO A 12 -11.32 15.07 -43.24
N PRO A 13 -10.70 15.68 -42.22
CA PRO A 13 -10.10 14.90 -41.13
C PRO A 13 -11.15 13.92 -40.63
N GLN A 14 -10.81 12.63 -40.63
CA GLN A 14 -11.66 11.58 -40.09
C GLN A 14 -12.08 12.00 -38.68
N VAL A 15 -13.38 12.24 -38.51
CA VAL A 15 -13.98 12.41 -37.19
C VAL A 15 -13.61 11.15 -36.39
N PRO A 16 -13.03 11.24 -35.18
CA PRO A 16 -12.70 10.06 -34.41
C PRO A 16 -13.97 9.22 -34.26
N GLU A 17 -13.89 7.96 -34.71
CA GLU A 17 -14.91 6.95 -34.50
C GLU A 17 -15.36 7.01 -33.03
N ALA A 18 -16.67 6.89 -32.79
CA ALA A 18 -17.23 6.89 -31.44
C ALA A 18 -16.40 5.98 -30.53
N GLY A 19 -15.80 6.57 -29.47
CA GLY A 19 -14.81 5.86 -28.65
C GLY A 19 -15.34 4.53 -28.13
N ILE A 20 -14.50 3.50 -28.13
CA ILE A 20 -14.86 2.17 -27.61
C ILE A 20 -15.24 2.33 -26.13
N PRO A 21 -16.47 1.97 -25.72
CA PRO A 21 -16.89 2.15 -24.34
C PRO A 21 -16.19 1.14 -23.43
N VAL A 22 -16.04 1.50 -22.15
CA VAL A 22 -15.22 0.73 -21.19
C VAL A 22 -15.78 -0.66 -20.89
N ASP A 23 -17.10 -0.82 -20.92
CA ASP A 23 -17.78 -2.11 -20.77
C ASP A 23 -17.37 -3.08 -21.87
N ARG A 24 -17.29 -2.60 -23.12
CA ARG A 24 -16.79 -3.39 -24.26
C ARG A 24 -15.31 -3.70 -24.11
N ILE A 25 -14.49 -2.75 -23.67
CA ILE A 25 -13.06 -2.99 -23.41
C ILE A 25 -12.88 -4.12 -22.40
N VAL A 26 -13.67 -4.12 -21.32
CA VAL A 26 -13.62 -5.16 -20.29
C VAL A 26 -14.17 -6.50 -20.84
N ALA A 27 -15.33 -6.47 -21.49
CA ALA A 27 -16.01 -7.65 -22.01
C ALA A 27 -15.26 -8.34 -23.16
N GLU A 28 -14.49 -7.60 -23.95
CA GLU A 28 -13.66 -8.14 -25.05
C GLU A 28 -12.17 -8.22 -24.68
N ARG A 29 -11.80 -7.82 -23.45
CA ARG A 29 -10.42 -7.82 -22.93
C ARG A 29 -9.46 -7.02 -23.83
N LEU A 30 -9.90 -5.85 -24.30
CA LEU A 30 -9.16 -4.97 -25.22
C LEU A 30 -8.11 -4.12 -24.48
N VAL A 31 -7.27 -4.78 -23.70
CA VAL A 31 -6.17 -4.18 -22.94
C VAL A 31 -4.86 -4.85 -23.29
N THR A 32 -3.79 -4.09 -23.31
CA THR A 32 -2.42 -4.57 -23.49
C THR A 32 -1.53 -4.03 -22.37
N ALA A 33 -0.29 -4.51 -22.31
CA ALA A 33 0.71 -4.05 -21.36
C ALA A 33 1.97 -3.59 -22.09
N HIS A 34 2.48 -2.42 -21.70
CA HIS A 34 3.85 -2.00 -21.99
C HIS A 34 4.70 -2.22 -20.75
N PHE A 35 6.01 -2.32 -20.94
CA PHE A 35 6.93 -2.71 -19.89
C PHE A 35 8.06 -1.69 -19.81
N GLN A 36 8.28 -1.13 -18.63
CA GLN A 36 9.39 -0.21 -18.41
C GLN A 36 10.50 -0.91 -17.61
N PRO A 37 11.75 -0.88 -18.07
CA PRO A 37 12.84 -1.57 -17.38
C PRO A 37 13.18 -0.91 -16.04
N ILE A 38 13.45 -1.75 -15.05
CA ILE A 38 14.03 -1.40 -13.77
C ILE A 38 15.45 -1.98 -13.75
N VAL A 39 16.43 -1.13 -13.42
CA VAL A 39 17.85 -1.49 -13.48
C VAL A 39 18.52 -1.43 -12.12
N HIS A 40 19.60 -2.19 -11.95
CA HIS A 40 20.56 -1.94 -10.89
C HIS A 40 21.38 -0.69 -11.23
N LEU A 41 21.43 0.31 -10.34
CA LEU A 41 21.97 1.63 -10.67
C LEU A 41 23.48 1.63 -11.00
N ASP A 42 24.23 0.70 -10.43
CA ASP A 42 25.69 0.63 -10.65
C ASP A 42 26.09 -0.12 -11.92
N THR A 43 25.41 -1.22 -12.23
CA THR A 43 25.75 -2.09 -13.36
C THR A 43 24.92 -1.79 -14.61
N ARG A 44 23.80 -1.06 -14.44
CA ARG A 44 22.76 -0.84 -15.46
C ARG A 44 22.12 -2.11 -16.01
N GLU A 45 22.29 -3.23 -15.31
CA GLU A 45 21.63 -4.48 -15.63
C GLU A 45 20.13 -4.35 -15.39
N VAL A 46 19.31 -4.83 -16.33
CA VAL A 46 17.86 -4.92 -16.15
C VAL A 46 17.55 -6.09 -15.23
N VAL A 47 16.93 -5.78 -14.09
CA VAL A 47 16.58 -6.76 -13.04
C VAL A 47 15.09 -7.04 -12.97
N ALA A 48 14.28 -6.12 -13.48
CA ALA A 48 12.84 -6.22 -13.46
C ALA A 48 12.20 -5.34 -14.55
N PHE A 49 10.90 -5.53 -14.76
CA PHE A 49 10.07 -4.65 -15.57
C PHE A 49 8.81 -4.27 -14.81
N GLU A 50 8.33 -3.05 -14.97
CA GLU A 50 6.99 -2.65 -14.54
C GLU A 50 6.02 -2.74 -15.70
N ALA A 51 4.93 -3.48 -15.50
CA ALA A 51 3.82 -3.55 -16.43
C ALA A 51 2.90 -2.33 -16.28
N LEU A 52 2.71 -1.64 -17.40
CA LEU A 52 1.92 -0.43 -17.52
C LEU A 52 0.77 -0.69 -18.49
N ALA A 53 -0.45 -0.63 -17.98
CA ALA A 53 -1.66 -0.90 -18.75
C ALA A 53 -1.82 0.08 -19.93
N ARG A 54 -2.35 -0.44 -21.03
CA ARG A 54 -2.78 0.34 -22.20
C ARG A 54 -4.17 -0.13 -22.62
N GLY A 55 -5.09 0.81 -22.76
CA GLY A 55 -6.35 0.53 -23.47
C GLY A 55 -6.15 0.53 -24.99
N PRO A 56 -7.25 0.54 -25.76
CA PRO A 56 -7.17 0.52 -27.21
C PRO A 56 -6.42 1.72 -27.78
N ALA A 57 -5.44 1.47 -28.65
CA ALA A 57 -4.60 2.50 -29.25
C ALA A 57 -5.40 3.52 -30.06
N GLY A 58 -5.01 4.79 -29.98
CA GLY A 58 -5.68 5.91 -30.66
C GLY A 58 -6.98 6.37 -30.01
N THR A 59 -7.38 5.78 -28.87
CA THR A 59 -8.61 6.17 -28.15
C THR A 59 -8.30 7.04 -26.93
N VAL A 60 -9.31 7.75 -26.43
CA VAL A 60 -9.21 8.50 -25.16
C VAL A 60 -8.92 7.59 -23.96
N LEU A 61 -9.23 6.29 -24.08
CA LEU A 61 -9.00 5.27 -23.05
C LEU A 61 -7.70 4.50 -23.27
N GLU A 62 -6.83 4.90 -24.21
CA GLU A 62 -5.50 4.29 -24.37
C GLU A 62 -4.67 4.46 -23.11
N ARG A 63 -4.74 5.64 -22.48
CA ARG A 63 -3.98 5.96 -21.28
C ARG A 63 -4.62 5.32 -20.04
N PRO A 64 -3.81 4.79 -19.12
CA PRO A 64 -4.31 4.07 -17.95
C PRO A 64 -5.14 4.96 -17.01
N ASP A 65 -4.76 6.21 -16.81
CA ASP A 65 -5.50 7.17 -15.96
C ASP A 65 -6.96 7.32 -16.41
N ALA A 66 -7.19 7.58 -17.70
CA ALA A 66 -8.53 7.69 -18.27
C ALA A 66 -9.28 6.34 -18.25
N LEU A 67 -8.60 5.24 -18.56
CA LEU A 67 -9.19 3.90 -18.59
C LEU A 67 -9.71 3.46 -17.22
N PHE A 68 -8.89 3.59 -16.17
CA PHE A 68 -9.28 3.21 -14.81
C PHE A 68 -10.37 4.14 -14.24
N ALA A 69 -10.33 5.44 -14.55
CA ALA A 69 -11.38 6.37 -14.16
C ALA A 69 -12.74 6.04 -14.81
N ALA A 70 -12.73 5.66 -16.09
CA ALA A 70 -13.93 5.22 -16.80
C ALA A 70 -14.49 3.91 -16.21
N ALA A 71 -13.63 2.93 -15.94
CA ALA A 71 -14.06 1.66 -15.34
C ALA A 71 -14.62 1.84 -13.93
N ALA A 72 -14.00 2.69 -13.10
CA ALA A 72 -14.52 3.03 -11.77
C ALA A 72 -15.91 3.65 -11.86
N SER A 73 -16.11 4.60 -12.79
CA SER A 73 -17.41 5.24 -13.01
C SER A 73 -18.49 4.28 -13.52
N ALA A 74 -18.08 3.20 -14.20
CA ALA A 74 -18.96 2.13 -14.68
C ALA A 74 -19.14 0.98 -13.67
N GLY A 75 -18.49 1.01 -12.50
CA GLY A 75 -18.52 -0.08 -11.53
C GLY A 75 -17.74 -1.34 -11.97
N LEU A 76 -16.81 -1.20 -12.92
CA LEU A 76 -16.02 -2.29 -13.53
C LEU A 76 -14.53 -2.25 -13.14
N ALA A 77 -14.18 -1.50 -12.09
CA ALA A 77 -12.78 -1.29 -11.70
C ALA A 77 -12.06 -2.61 -11.39
N TRP A 78 -12.75 -3.53 -10.72
CA TRP A 78 -12.19 -4.82 -10.32
C TRP A 78 -11.97 -5.75 -11.52
N GLU A 79 -12.93 -5.81 -12.43
CA GLU A 79 -12.84 -6.58 -13.67
C GLU A 79 -11.70 -6.05 -14.53
N LEU A 80 -11.60 -4.72 -14.68
CA LEU A 80 -10.50 -4.07 -15.40
C LEU A 80 -9.14 -4.42 -14.78
N ASP A 81 -9.00 -4.26 -13.46
CA ASP A 81 -7.76 -4.56 -12.73
C ASP A 81 -7.31 -6.01 -12.96
N THR A 82 -8.26 -6.95 -12.94
CA THR A 82 -8.01 -8.37 -13.21
C THR A 82 -7.54 -8.62 -14.64
N ILE A 83 -8.22 -8.08 -15.65
CA ILE A 83 -7.84 -8.32 -17.06
C ILE A 83 -6.51 -7.65 -17.42
N VAL A 84 -6.20 -6.48 -16.84
CA VAL A 84 -4.93 -5.78 -17.04
C VAL A 84 -3.77 -6.60 -16.49
N ARG A 85 -3.91 -7.11 -15.26
CA ARG A 85 -2.89 -7.96 -14.64
C ARG A 85 -2.68 -9.25 -15.43
N VAL A 86 -3.75 -9.89 -15.87
CA VAL A 86 -3.66 -11.10 -16.70
C VAL A 86 -3.01 -10.79 -18.06
N ALA A 87 -3.32 -9.67 -18.70
CA ALA A 87 -2.67 -9.25 -19.94
C ALA A 87 -1.16 -9.05 -19.77
N ALA A 88 -0.73 -8.45 -18.66
CA ALA A 88 0.69 -8.33 -18.32
C ALA A 88 1.37 -9.71 -18.16
N PHE A 89 0.70 -10.65 -17.47
CA PHE A 89 1.21 -12.01 -17.33
C PHE A 89 1.31 -12.76 -18.65
N ARG A 90 0.30 -12.67 -19.52
CA ARG A 90 0.35 -13.28 -20.86
C ARG A 90 1.53 -12.76 -21.66
N ALA A 91 1.68 -11.44 -21.74
CA ALA A 91 2.78 -10.84 -22.48
C ALA A 91 4.16 -11.23 -21.91
N ALA A 92 4.29 -11.37 -20.59
CA ALA A 92 5.53 -11.85 -19.96
C ALA A 92 5.82 -13.33 -20.25
N LEU A 93 4.79 -14.20 -20.22
CA LEU A 93 4.91 -15.62 -20.57
C LEU A 93 5.25 -15.81 -22.05
N ASP A 94 4.57 -15.09 -22.95
CA ASP A 94 4.79 -15.13 -24.40
C ASP A 94 6.20 -14.64 -24.79
N ALA A 95 6.74 -13.67 -24.03
CA ALA A 95 8.11 -13.17 -24.21
C ALA A 95 9.19 -14.11 -23.63
N ASP A 96 8.79 -15.19 -22.95
CA ASP A 96 9.67 -16.10 -22.21
C ASP A 96 10.55 -15.34 -21.20
N LEU A 97 9.90 -14.48 -20.40
CA LEU A 97 10.56 -13.70 -19.35
C LEU A 97 11.28 -14.65 -18.38
N HIS A 98 12.58 -14.47 -18.23
CA HIS A 98 13.38 -15.33 -17.35
C HIS A 98 12.85 -15.28 -15.91
N PRO A 99 12.66 -16.43 -15.22
CA PRO A 99 12.02 -16.48 -13.89
C PRO A 99 12.69 -15.63 -12.80
N SER A 100 13.98 -15.31 -12.96
CA SER A 100 14.73 -14.45 -12.04
C SER A 100 14.57 -12.96 -12.31
N VAL A 101 14.04 -12.56 -13.47
CA VAL A 101 13.67 -11.17 -13.78
C VAL A 101 12.29 -10.91 -13.18
N SER A 102 12.20 -9.88 -12.33
CA SER A 102 10.95 -9.62 -11.63
C SER A 102 9.97 -8.83 -12.51
N LEU A 103 8.68 -9.05 -12.29
CA LEU A 103 7.60 -8.33 -12.96
C LEU A 103 6.78 -7.57 -11.91
N PHE A 104 6.80 -6.24 -11.99
CA PHE A 104 5.95 -5.39 -11.17
C PHE A 104 4.60 -5.25 -11.85
N VAL A 105 3.53 -5.51 -11.11
CA VAL A 105 2.15 -5.31 -11.57
C VAL A 105 1.44 -4.38 -10.61
N ASN A 106 0.91 -3.30 -11.16
CA ASN A 106 -0.02 -2.42 -10.45
C ASN A 106 -1.32 -3.19 -10.20
N ALA A 107 -1.79 -3.20 -8.96
CA ALA A 107 -3.12 -3.72 -8.66
C ALA A 107 -3.73 -3.03 -7.44
N ASP A 108 -5.06 -2.95 -7.43
CA ASP A 108 -5.78 -2.73 -6.17
C ASP A 108 -5.61 -3.96 -5.27
N PRO A 109 -5.01 -3.84 -4.08
CA PRO A 109 -4.91 -4.95 -3.14
C PRO A 109 -6.25 -5.66 -2.85
N ALA A 110 -7.38 -4.93 -2.87
CA ALA A 110 -8.71 -5.48 -2.66
C ALA A 110 -9.18 -6.41 -3.81
N SER A 111 -8.53 -6.35 -4.97
CA SER A 111 -8.76 -7.25 -6.10
C SER A 111 -8.08 -8.61 -5.93
N VAL A 112 -7.04 -8.69 -5.09
CA VAL A 112 -6.21 -9.88 -4.93
C VAL A 112 -6.99 -11.00 -4.23
N GLY A 113 -7.10 -12.14 -4.90
CA GLY A 113 -7.85 -13.31 -4.42
C GLY A 113 -9.37 -13.24 -4.64
N ARG A 114 -9.85 -12.25 -5.39
CA ARG A 114 -11.24 -12.27 -5.91
C ARG A 114 -11.39 -13.33 -7.01
N PRO A 115 -12.61 -13.83 -7.26
CA PRO A 115 -12.86 -14.84 -8.30
C PRO A 115 -12.45 -14.36 -9.69
N VAL A 116 -11.55 -15.07 -10.35
CA VAL A 116 -11.11 -14.71 -11.71
C VAL A 116 -12.01 -15.41 -12.74
N PRO A 117 -12.34 -14.76 -13.88
CA PRO A 117 -13.08 -15.42 -14.96
C PRO A 117 -12.43 -16.77 -15.36
N PRO A 118 -13.21 -17.86 -15.52
CA PRO A 118 -12.67 -19.21 -15.70
C PRO A 118 -11.61 -19.35 -16.80
N GLU A 119 -11.78 -18.63 -17.91
CA GLU A 119 -10.87 -18.63 -19.06
C GLU A 119 -9.52 -17.94 -18.79
N LEU A 120 -9.40 -17.16 -17.71
CA LEU A 120 -8.15 -16.50 -17.31
C LEU A 120 -7.40 -17.29 -16.22
N VAL A 121 -8.06 -18.26 -15.56
CA VAL A 121 -7.49 -19.05 -14.45
C VAL A 121 -6.21 -19.78 -14.89
N GLY A 122 -6.20 -20.36 -16.10
CA GLY A 122 -5.03 -21.05 -16.63
C GLY A 122 -3.80 -20.16 -16.74
N THR A 123 -3.96 -18.95 -17.29
CA THR A 123 -2.88 -17.96 -17.37
C THR A 123 -2.39 -17.55 -15.99
N LEU A 124 -3.30 -17.30 -15.05
CA LEU A 124 -2.92 -16.92 -13.69
C LEU A 124 -2.11 -18.04 -13.00
N ALA A 125 -2.56 -19.29 -13.12
CA ALA A 125 -1.86 -20.45 -12.55
C ALA A 125 -0.46 -20.62 -13.16
N GLU A 126 -0.33 -20.47 -14.48
CA GLU A 126 0.99 -20.53 -15.12
C GLU A 126 1.90 -19.38 -14.65
N ALA A 127 1.37 -18.15 -14.59
CA ALA A 127 2.09 -16.98 -14.12
C ALA A 127 2.62 -17.16 -12.69
N LEU A 128 1.79 -17.70 -11.78
CA LEU A 128 2.17 -18.01 -10.40
C LEU A 128 3.34 -19.00 -10.30
N SER A 129 3.48 -19.90 -11.29
CA SER A 129 4.54 -20.92 -11.30
C SER A 129 5.82 -20.48 -12.02
N ARG A 130 5.73 -19.57 -13.00
CA ARG A 130 6.84 -19.23 -13.90
C ARG A 130 7.37 -17.80 -13.72
N LEU A 131 6.55 -16.88 -13.25
CA LEU A 131 6.90 -15.48 -13.13
C LEU A 131 7.18 -15.11 -11.68
N ARG A 132 8.20 -14.27 -11.49
CA ARG A 132 8.48 -13.65 -10.21
C ARG A 132 7.78 -12.30 -10.14
N VAL A 133 6.67 -12.24 -9.43
CA VAL A 133 5.80 -11.04 -9.41
C VAL A 133 6.03 -10.20 -8.16
N PHE A 134 6.03 -8.89 -8.34
CA PHE A 134 5.90 -7.90 -7.27
C PHE A 134 4.58 -7.16 -7.46
N LEU A 135 3.74 -7.19 -6.43
CA LEU A 135 2.52 -6.39 -6.39
C LEU A 135 2.89 -4.95 -6.03
N ASP A 136 2.68 -4.02 -6.95
CA ASP A 136 2.93 -2.61 -6.69
C ASP A 136 1.67 -1.95 -6.12
N ILE A 137 1.79 -1.49 -4.88
CA ILE A 137 0.68 -0.96 -4.08
C ILE A 137 0.87 0.54 -3.94
N SER A 138 -0.18 1.31 -4.20
CA SER A 138 -0.16 2.74 -3.89
C SER A 138 -0.14 2.96 -2.37
N GLU A 139 0.62 3.96 -1.96
CA GLU A 139 0.66 4.52 -0.62
C GLU A 139 -0.72 4.86 -0.03
N ARG A 140 -1.70 5.18 -0.88
CA ARG A 140 -3.06 5.54 -0.47
C ARG A 140 -3.91 4.34 -0.05
N ALA A 141 -3.59 3.14 -0.55
CA ALA A 141 -4.44 1.96 -0.37
C ALA A 141 -4.68 1.60 1.11
N LEU A 142 -3.62 1.69 1.93
CA LEU A 142 -3.72 1.42 3.37
C LEU A 142 -4.53 2.46 4.14
N GLY A 143 -4.55 3.71 3.69
CA GLY A 143 -5.33 4.77 4.33
C GLY A 143 -6.80 4.69 3.96
N SER A 144 -7.11 4.39 2.70
CA SER A 144 -8.49 4.31 2.20
C SER A 144 -9.20 3.01 2.57
N SER A 145 -8.52 1.86 2.46
CA SER A 145 -9.12 0.54 2.70
C SER A 145 -8.14 -0.37 3.44
N PRO A 146 -7.89 -0.12 4.75
CA PRO A 146 -6.85 -0.81 5.51
C PRO A 146 -7.01 -2.34 5.52
N ALA A 147 -8.20 -2.83 5.87
CA ALA A 147 -8.46 -4.26 5.98
C ALA A 147 -8.30 -4.98 4.64
N ALA A 148 -8.94 -4.47 3.60
CA ALA A 148 -8.86 -5.05 2.25
C ALA A 148 -7.41 -5.06 1.74
N THR A 149 -6.65 -4.00 2.02
CA THR A 149 -5.25 -3.90 1.62
C THR A 149 -4.36 -4.92 2.32
N LEU A 150 -4.47 -5.05 3.64
CA LEU A 150 -3.66 -6.02 4.38
C LEU A 150 -4.00 -7.47 3.99
N ILE A 151 -5.28 -7.78 3.77
CA ILE A 151 -5.71 -9.10 3.29
C ILE A 151 -5.15 -9.37 1.88
N GLY A 152 -5.20 -8.38 0.98
CA GLY A 152 -4.63 -8.49 -0.36
C GLY A 152 -3.13 -8.75 -0.35
N ILE A 153 -2.39 -8.03 0.50
CA ILE A 153 -0.95 -8.22 0.72
C ILE A 153 -0.66 -9.64 1.22
N GLU A 154 -1.41 -10.12 2.22
CA GLU A 154 -1.21 -11.47 2.77
C GLU A 154 -1.46 -12.56 1.72
N ARG A 155 -2.48 -12.38 0.89
CA ARG A 155 -2.77 -13.29 -0.24
C ARG A 155 -1.68 -13.27 -1.30
N ALA A 156 -1.15 -12.10 -1.66
CA ALA A 156 -0.03 -12.01 -2.59
C ALA A 156 1.22 -12.69 -2.03
N ARG A 157 1.49 -12.50 -0.73
CA ARG A 157 2.63 -13.17 -0.07
C ARG A 157 2.45 -14.69 0.01
N SER A 158 1.24 -15.19 0.23
CA SER A 158 0.97 -16.64 0.25
C SER A 158 1.15 -17.31 -1.12
N THR A 159 1.11 -16.53 -2.21
CA THR A 159 1.48 -16.99 -3.56
C THR A 159 2.96 -16.81 -3.89
N GLY A 160 3.79 -16.37 -2.94
CA GLY A 160 5.22 -16.11 -3.14
C GLY A 160 5.55 -14.80 -3.85
N TRP A 161 4.58 -13.88 -3.98
CA TRP A 161 4.83 -12.57 -4.59
C TRP A 161 5.50 -11.62 -3.60
N GLY A 162 6.33 -10.74 -4.15
CA GLY A 162 6.87 -9.59 -3.44
C GLY A 162 5.86 -8.45 -3.37
N ILE A 163 6.10 -7.52 -2.46
CA ILE A 163 5.30 -6.31 -2.29
C ILE A 163 6.20 -5.11 -2.56
N SER A 164 5.73 -4.22 -3.43
CA SER A 164 6.30 -2.90 -3.66
C SER A 164 5.33 -1.85 -3.14
N LEU A 165 5.87 -0.77 -2.56
CA LEU A 165 5.09 0.39 -2.15
C LEU A 165 5.52 1.59 -2.98
N ASP A 166 4.57 2.13 -3.74
CA ASP A 166 4.80 3.24 -4.67
C ASP A 166 4.70 4.61 -3.99
N ASN A 167 5.36 5.62 -4.57
CA ASN A 167 5.26 7.04 -4.16
C ASN A 167 5.58 7.32 -2.68
N VAL A 168 6.47 6.54 -2.07
CA VAL A 168 6.83 6.70 -0.65
C VAL A 168 7.54 8.03 -0.43
N GLY A 169 7.03 8.81 0.52
CA GLY A 169 7.55 10.11 0.92
C GLY A 169 6.87 11.31 0.25
N LEU A 170 6.01 11.11 -0.76
CA LEU A 170 5.25 12.21 -1.36
C LEU A 170 4.21 12.79 -0.39
N THR A 171 3.68 11.96 0.52
CA THR A 171 2.79 12.35 1.62
C THR A 171 3.35 11.86 2.96
N ALA A 172 2.97 12.51 4.06
CA ALA A 172 3.37 12.06 5.40
C ALA A 172 2.84 10.64 5.70
N ASP A 173 1.64 10.33 5.22
CA ASP A 173 0.93 9.07 5.48
C ASP A 173 1.63 7.87 4.87
N SER A 174 2.26 8.04 3.69
CA SER A 174 3.02 6.99 3.03
C SER A 174 4.14 6.42 3.92
N LEU A 175 4.80 7.28 4.71
CA LEU A 175 5.87 6.87 5.64
C LEU A 175 5.29 6.20 6.88
N ALA A 176 4.19 6.74 7.42
CA ALA A 176 3.56 6.24 8.62
C ALA A 176 2.92 4.85 8.41
N LEU A 177 2.39 4.59 7.21
CA LEU A 177 1.71 3.34 6.86
C LEU A 177 2.63 2.25 6.29
N MET A 178 3.84 2.60 5.81
CA MET A 178 4.83 1.67 5.28
C MET A 178 5.12 0.44 6.17
N PRO A 179 5.23 0.55 7.51
CA PRO A 179 5.48 -0.60 8.38
C PRO A 179 4.41 -1.69 8.30
N PHE A 180 3.16 -1.35 7.98
CA PHE A 180 2.06 -2.32 7.91
C PHE A 180 2.06 -3.09 6.60
N ALA A 181 2.32 -2.40 5.48
CA ALA A 181 2.51 -3.03 4.18
C ALA A 181 3.74 -3.92 4.17
N ARG A 182 4.79 -3.50 4.90
CA ARG A 182 6.10 -4.16 4.99
C ARG A 182 6.61 -4.52 3.59
N PRO A 183 6.89 -3.52 2.72
CA PRO A 183 7.30 -3.77 1.35
C PRO A 183 8.72 -4.35 1.27
N ASP A 184 8.93 -5.22 0.29
CA ASP A 184 10.23 -5.74 -0.16
C ASP A 184 11.00 -4.67 -0.94
N VAL A 185 10.27 -3.84 -1.70
CA VAL A 185 10.78 -2.72 -2.50
C VAL A 185 10.06 -1.44 -2.12
N VAL A 186 10.82 -0.44 -1.69
CA VAL A 186 10.30 0.91 -1.41
C VAL A 186 10.60 1.79 -2.62
N LYS A 187 9.58 2.22 -3.36
CA LYS A 187 9.75 3.13 -4.50
C LYS A 187 9.68 4.58 -4.01
N VAL A 188 10.73 5.34 -4.28
CA VAL A 188 10.83 6.77 -3.99
C VAL A 188 10.97 7.54 -5.29
N ASP A 189 10.29 8.68 -5.43
CA ASP A 189 10.41 9.51 -6.62
C ASP A 189 11.58 10.49 -6.49
N VAL A 190 12.39 10.66 -7.54
CA VAL A 190 13.52 11.60 -7.51
C VAL A 190 13.10 13.08 -7.39
N SER A 191 11.83 13.41 -7.67
CA SER A 191 11.26 14.74 -7.39
C SER A 191 11.27 15.10 -5.90
N LEU A 192 11.38 14.12 -4.98
CA LEU A 192 11.56 14.37 -3.55
C LEU A 192 12.80 15.21 -3.22
N LEU A 193 13.74 15.35 -4.16
CA LEU A 193 14.94 16.16 -4.00
C LEU A 193 14.94 17.41 -4.89
N HIS A 194 13.78 17.83 -5.37
CA HIS A 194 13.60 19.07 -6.12
C HIS A 194 12.53 19.95 -5.45
N GLY A 195 12.70 21.28 -5.53
CA GLY A 195 11.73 22.25 -4.99
C GLY A 195 11.37 22.01 -3.51
N ASP A 196 10.07 21.94 -3.22
CA ASP A 196 9.53 21.71 -1.88
C ASP A 196 9.88 20.32 -1.30
N GLY A 197 10.31 19.38 -2.15
CA GLY A 197 10.76 18.06 -1.74
C GLY A 197 11.95 18.09 -0.77
N HIS A 198 12.84 19.09 -0.89
CA HIS A 198 14.03 19.22 -0.05
C HIS A 198 13.72 19.25 1.45
N GLN A 199 12.59 19.82 1.86
CA GLN A 199 12.20 19.87 3.27
C GLN A 199 11.77 18.49 3.80
N ARG A 200 11.22 17.63 2.94
CA ARG A 200 10.74 16.29 3.31
C ARG A 200 11.83 15.23 3.23
N ALA A 201 12.85 15.47 2.40
CA ALA A 201 13.88 14.49 2.09
C ALA A 201 14.58 13.87 3.32
N PRO A 202 14.98 14.61 4.38
CA PRO A 202 15.60 13.99 5.55
C PRO A 202 14.67 13.00 6.27
N ARG A 203 13.38 13.33 6.38
CA ARG A 203 12.35 12.49 7.00
C ARG A 203 12.13 11.21 6.20
N VAL A 204 12.01 11.34 4.87
CA VAL A 204 11.86 10.20 3.97
C VAL A 204 13.10 9.30 4.05
N LEU A 205 14.30 9.87 3.93
CA LEU A 205 15.55 9.12 4.01
C LEU A 205 15.68 8.37 5.33
N GLY A 206 15.39 9.02 6.46
CA GLY A 206 15.43 8.40 7.79
C GLY A 206 14.45 7.23 7.91
N ALA A 207 13.19 7.44 7.53
CA ALA A 207 12.14 6.41 7.61
C ALA A 207 12.42 5.21 6.69
N VAL A 208 12.83 5.47 5.45
CA VAL A 208 13.16 4.42 4.45
C VAL A 208 14.40 3.65 4.88
N THR A 209 15.45 4.34 5.36
CA THR A 209 16.67 3.68 5.88
C THR A 209 16.35 2.79 7.07
N ALA A 210 15.61 3.30 8.05
CA ALA A 210 15.20 2.53 9.22
C ALA A 210 14.33 1.31 8.84
N HIS A 211 13.48 1.43 7.83
CA HIS A 211 12.71 0.29 7.32
C HIS A 211 13.61 -0.76 6.68
N ARG A 212 14.57 -0.35 5.85
CA ARG A 212 15.53 -1.25 5.19
C ARG A 212 16.39 -2.00 6.19
N GLU A 213 16.98 -1.32 7.17
CA GLU A 213 17.81 -1.95 8.20
C GLU A 213 17.03 -2.98 9.02
N ARG A 214 15.74 -2.74 9.27
CA ARG A 214 14.87 -3.66 10.02
C ARG A 214 14.37 -4.86 9.22
N THR A 215 14.28 -4.76 7.90
CA THR A 215 13.56 -5.74 7.07
C THR A 215 14.40 -6.41 5.99
N GLY A 216 15.52 -5.80 5.60
CA GLY A 216 16.28 -6.19 4.41
C GLY A 216 15.69 -5.67 3.10
N ALA A 217 14.67 -4.82 3.13
CA ALA A 217 14.08 -4.22 1.94
C ALA A 217 15.10 -3.38 1.15
N VAL A 218 14.79 -3.12 -0.12
CA VAL A 218 15.61 -2.28 -1.01
C VAL A 218 14.85 -1.04 -1.45
N THR A 219 15.60 0.03 -1.76
CA THR A 219 15.04 1.25 -2.33
C THR A 219 15.20 1.25 -3.84
N LEU A 220 14.10 1.57 -4.54
CA LEU A 220 14.04 1.81 -5.97
C LEU A 220 13.70 3.29 -6.19
N ALA A 221 14.49 3.99 -7.01
CA ALA A 221 14.20 5.37 -7.37
C ALA A 221 13.49 5.47 -8.74
N ALA A 222 12.29 6.05 -8.76
CA ALA A 222 11.51 6.29 -9.97
C ALA A 222 11.73 7.71 -10.51
N GLY A 223 11.39 7.95 -11.78
CA GLY A 223 11.50 9.27 -12.43
C GLY A 223 12.93 9.67 -12.86
N ILE A 224 13.82 8.70 -13.06
CA ILE A 224 15.21 8.99 -13.44
C ILE A 224 15.30 9.32 -14.94
N GLU A 225 15.59 10.59 -15.24
CA GLU A 225 15.73 11.09 -16.61
C GLU A 225 17.15 11.56 -16.94
N THR A 226 17.94 11.91 -15.92
CA THR A 226 19.29 12.48 -16.09
C THR A 226 20.32 11.79 -15.21
N ALA A 227 21.60 11.97 -15.55
CA ALA A 227 22.70 11.50 -14.70
C ALA A 227 22.71 12.15 -13.32
N GLU A 228 22.13 13.34 -13.19
CA GLU A 228 21.93 14.01 -11.90
C GLU A 228 20.89 13.28 -11.06
N HIS A 229 19.75 12.89 -11.64
CA HIS A 229 18.76 12.07 -10.94
C HIS A 229 19.36 10.75 -10.43
N VAL A 230 20.33 10.15 -11.13
CA VAL A 230 21.04 8.95 -10.65
C VAL A 230 21.88 9.25 -9.40
N ARG A 231 22.58 10.38 -9.34
CA ARG A 231 23.35 10.78 -8.15
C ARG A 231 22.42 11.00 -6.96
N THR A 232 21.33 11.71 -7.21
CA THR A 232 20.24 11.97 -6.27
C THR A 232 19.61 10.67 -5.73
N ALA A 233 19.28 9.72 -6.62
CA ALA A 233 18.76 8.41 -6.26
C ALA A 233 19.71 7.63 -5.34
N ARG A 234 21.01 7.60 -5.67
CA ARG A 234 22.03 6.94 -4.81
C ARG A 234 22.14 7.60 -3.44
N ALA A 235 22.04 8.93 -3.37
CA ALA A 235 22.04 9.66 -2.10
C ALA A 235 20.83 9.31 -1.22
N LEU A 236 19.70 8.93 -1.82
CA LEU A 236 18.53 8.39 -1.12
C LEU A 236 18.69 6.90 -0.71
N GLY A 237 19.86 6.32 -0.96
CA GLY A 237 20.15 4.91 -0.69
C GLY A 237 19.54 3.95 -1.70
N ALA A 238 19.07 4.41 -2.87
CA ALA A 238 18.54 3.54 -3.92
C ALA A 238 19.65 2.66 -4.53
N SER A 239 19.37 1.37 -4.60
CA SER A 239 20.19 0.39 -5.33
C SER A 239 19.64 0.15 -6.74
N TYR A 240 18.35 0.40 -6.92
CA TYR A 240 17.63 0.17 -8.16
C TYR A 240 17.01 1.48 -8.67
N GLY A 241 16.78 1.55 -9.98
CA GLY A 241 16.23 2.75 -10.60
C GLY A 241 15.37 2.48 -11.81
N GLN A 242 14.47 3.41 -12.09
CA GLN A 242 13.54 3.38 -13.19
C GLN A 242 13.33 4.80 -13.75
N GLY A 243 13.20 4.91 -15.06
CA GLY A 243 12.90 6.16 -15.74
C GLY A 243 13.38 6.18 -17.19
N PHE A 244 13.09 7.27 -17.90
CA PHE A 244 13.38 7.37 -19.33
C PHE A 244 14.87 7.34 -19.67
N LEU A 245 15.75 7.59 -18.70
CA LEU A 245 17.20 7.39 -18.89
C LEU A 245 17.55 5.94 -19.20
N PHE A 246 16.77 4.97 -18.70
CA PHE A 246 17.04 3.54 -18.82
C PHE A 246 16.15 2.85 -19.86
N GLY A 247 14.96 3.39 -20.11
CA GLY A 247 14.05 2.89 -21.13
C GLY A 247 12.66 3.50 -20.99
N ARG A 248 11.97 3.61 -22.12
CA ARG A 248 10.56 4.01 -22.16
C ARG A 248 9.67 2.76 -22.09
N PRO A 249 8.41 2.89 -21.67
CA PRO A 249 7.45 1.78 -21.71
C PRO A 249 7.22 1.25 -23.13
N GLU A 250 7.61 0.00 -23.37
CA GLU A 250 7.51 -0.67 -24.67
C GLU A 250 7.20 -2.18 -24.51
N PRO A 251 6.86 -2.92 -25.58
CA PRO A 251 6.71 -4.37 -25.50
C PRO A 251 7.98 -5.06 -24.98
N LEU A 252 7.82 -6.18 -24.26
CA LEU A 252 8.99 -6.91 -23.73
C LEU A 252 9.93 -7.38 -24.85
N PRO A 253 11.26 -7.32 -24.62
CA PRO A 253 12.20 -7.98 -25.50
C PRO A 253 12.02 -9.49 -25.44
N LYS A 254 12.24 -10.18 -26.57
CA LYS A 254 12.25 -11.65 -26.59
C LYS A 254 13.45 -12.16 -25.80
N ARG A 255 13.19 -13.02 -24.80
CA ARG A 255 14.19 -13.66 -23.92
C ARG A 255 15.05 -12.67 -23.15
N THR A 256 14.84 -12.61 -21.85
CA THR A 256 15.70 -11.85 -20.93
C THR A 256 16.82 -12.74 -20.38
N ARG A 257 17.88 -12.10 -19.86
CA ARG A 257 18.98 -12.81 -19.19
C ARG A 257 18.72 -12.88 -17.70
N ASN A 258 19.32 -13.88 -17.04
CA ASN A 258 19.33 -13.96 -15.59
C ASN A 258 20.08 -12.76 -14.99
N PRO A 259 19.45 -11.94 -14.12
CA PRO A 259 20.14 -10.83 -13.49
C PRO A 259 21.14 -11.31 -12.43
N VAL A 260 22.29 -10.64 -12.32
CA VAL A 260 23.27 -10.86 -11.26
C VAL A 260 22.76 -10.35 -9.91
N HIS A 261 21.99 -9.25 -9.92
CA HIS A 261 21.45 -8.61 -8.72
C HIS A 261 19.92 -8.63 -8.69
N PRO A 262 19.27 -9.80 -8.60
CA PRO A 262 17.82 -9.87 -8.51
C PRO A 262 17.34 -9.11 -7.27
N LEU A 263 16.13 -8.55 -7.33
CA LEU A 263 15.49 -7.93 -6.17
C LEU A 263 15.37 -8.96 -5.03
N PRO A 264 15.45 -8.58 -3.75
CA PRO A 264 15.21 -9.50 -2.65
C PRO A 264 13.71 -9.72 -2.41
N LEU A 265 13.37 -10.85 -1.78
CA LEU A 265 12.11 -11.01 -1.06
C LEU A 265 12.45 -11.04 0.43
N ILE A 266 11.78 -10.21 1.21
CA ILE A 266 11.95 -10.16 2.66
C ILE A 266 10.98 -11.14 3.33
N ASP A 267 11.31 -11.53 4.56
CA ASP A 267 10.43 -12.38 5.34
C ASP A 267 9.08 -11.69 5.60
N SER A 268 8.01 -12.43 5.29
CA SER A 268 6.66 -12.05 5.64
C SER A 268 6.48 -12.05 7.16
N LEU A 269 5.57 -11.19 7.63
CA LEU A 269 5.08 -11.35 9.00
C LEU A 269 4.22 -12.60 9.08
N PRO A 270 4.18 -13.28 10.25
CA PRO A 270 3.20 -14.31 10.50
C PRO A 270 1.79 -13.79 10.18
N PRO A 271 0.92 -14.62 9.58
CA PRO A 271 -0.46 -14.22 9.32
C PRO A 271 -1.15 -13.86 10.63
N VAL A 272 -2.07 -12.90 10.56
CA VAL A 272 -2.97 -12.60 11.67
C VAL A 272 -4.11 -13.62 11.66
N GLU A 273 -4.26 -14.35 12.76
CA GLU A 273 -5.34 -15.31 12.94
C GLU A 273 -6.65 -14.60 13.34
N ALA A 274 -7.80 -15.27 13.18
CA ALA A 274 -9.10 -14.67 13.48
C ALA A 274 -9.25 -14.30 14.97
N ASP A 275 -8.72 -15.15 15.85
CA ASP A 275 -8.80 -15.00 17.31
C ASP A 275 -7.62 -14.19 17.89
N ASP A 276 -6.67 -13.75 17.05
CA ASP A 276 -5.56 -12.91 17.51
C ASP A 276 -6.11 -11.57 18.03
N THR A 277 -5.59 -11.16 19.19
CA THR A 277 -5.84 -9.84 19.78
C THR A 277 -4.54 -9.13 20.15
N PRO A 278 -4.52 -7.79 20.21
CA PRO A 278 -3.37 -7.03 20.68
C PRO A 278 -2.86 -7.49 22.05
N PHE A 279 -3.76 -7.77 23.00
CA PHE A 279 -3.35 -8.25 24.33
C PHE A 279 -2.64 -9.62 24.26
N LEU A 280 -3.18 -10.57 23.50
CA LEU A 280 -2.58 -11.90 23.36
C LEU A 280 -1.19 -11.81 22.71
N VAL A 281 -1.05 -11.01 21.64
CA VAL A 281 0.23 -10.78 20.99
C VAL A 281 1.26 -10.13 21.93
N ALA A 282 0.84 -9.15 22.75
CA ALA A 282 1.70 -8.52 23.73
C ALA A 282 2.14 -9.48 24.85
N CYS A 283 1.26 -10.40 25.26
CA CYS A 283 1.54 -11.40 26.29
C CYS A 283 2.43 -12.55 25.79
N ALA A 284 2.34 -12.90 24.51
CA ALA A 284 3.27 -13.85 23.88
C ALA A 284 4.73 -13.39 23.95
N HIS A 285 4.96 -12.07 24.06
CA HIS A 285 6.28 -11.43 24.13
C HIS A 285 6.61 -10.90 25.54
N GLY A 286 5.93 -11.40 26.58
CA GLY A 286 6.29 -11.21 27.97
C GLY A 286 5.12 -11.14 28.94
N ARG A 287 5.40 -11.09 30.23
CA ARG A 287 4.39 -11.28 31.28
C ARG A 287 3.48 -10.05 31.46
N ALA A 288 2.17 -10.29 31.55
CA ALA A 288 1.19 -9.27 31.93
C ALA A 288 1.29 -8.94 33.43
N ALA A 289 1.14 -7.66 33.76
CA ALA A 289 1.13 -7.18 35.12
C ALA A 289 -0.31 -6.83 35.55
N PRO A 290 -0.72 -7.17 36.79
CA PRO A 290 -1.96 -6.66 37.34
C PRO A 290 -1.80 -5.18 37.71
N ALA A 291 -2.80 -4.35 37.42
CA ALA A 291 -2.85 -2.96 37.84
C ALA A 291 -4.30 -2.49 38.06
N PRO A 292 -4.52 -1.53 38.98
CA PRO A 292 -5.81 -0.84 39.07
C PRO A 292 -6.16 -0.14 37.76
N ARG A 293 -7.44 -0.08 37.42
CA ARG A 293 -7.95 0.61 36.21
C ARG A 293 -7.41 2.04 36.05
N ALA A 294 -7.33 2.81 37.15
CA ALA A 294 -6.83 4.19 37.14
C ALA A 294 -5.38 4.31 36.63
N VAL A 295 -4.56 3.27 36.80
CA VAL A 295 -3.19 3.25 36.25
C VAL A 295 -3.23 3.06 34.74
N ILE A 296 -4.13 2.23 34.22
CA ILE A 296 -4.31 2.01 32.78
C ILE A 296 -4.81 3.30 32.12
N GLU A 297 -5.77 3.98 32.75
CA GLU A 297 -6.28 5.29 32.33
C GLU A 297 -5.15 6.33 32.25
N ALA A 298 -4.36 6.49 33.32
CA ALA A 298 -3.25 7.45 33.32
C ALA A 298 -2.18 7.14 32.27
N LEU A 299 -1.91 5.85 31.99
CA LEU A 299 -0.97 5.44 30.94
C LEU A 299 -1.54 5.73 29.55
N ALA A 300 -2.82 5.44 29.31
CA ALA A 300 -3.47 5.76 28.05
C ALA A 300 -3.44 7.28 27.80
N ASP A 301 -3.81 8.08 28.80
CA ASP A 301 -3.79 9.55 28.74
C ASP A 301 -2.40 10.11 28.40
N ASP A 302 -1.32 9.59 29.02
CA ASP A 302 0.05 10.02 28.71
C ASP A 302 0.45 9.67 27.27
N LEU A 303 0.12 8.47 26.79
CA LEU A 303 0.41 8.07 25.40
C LEU A 303 -0.34 8.94 24.40
N GLU A 304 -1.61 9.20 24.68
CA GLU A 304 -2.50 10.05 23.89
C GLU A 304 -1.97 11.49 23.81
N GLN A 305 -1.65 12.10 24.95
CA GLN A 305 -1.08 13.45 24.98
C GLN A 305 0.23 13.56 24.20
N ARG A 306 1.12 12.57 24.34
CA ARG A 306 2.39 12.55 23.57
C ARG A 306 2.18 12.35 22.08
N ALA A 307 1.14 11.62 21.68
CA ALA A 307 0.84 11.42 20.26
C ALA A 307 0.27 12.70 19.63
N ALA A 308 -0.53 13.47 20.37
CA ALA A 308 -1.07 14.75 19.90
C ALA A 308 0.00 15.84 19.73
N LEU A 309 1.13 15.74 20.45
CA LEU A 309 2.25 16.69 20.39
C LEU A 309 3.38 16.26 19.44
N ASP A 310 3.23 15.13 18.75
CA ASP A 310 4.29 14.60 17.89
C ASP A 310 4.49 15.50 16.65
N GLN A 311 5.75 15.69 16.27
CA GLN A 311 6.10 16.43 15.05
C GLN A 311 5.87 15.57 13.80
N ASP A 312 5.98 14.25 13.96
CA ASP A 312 5.70 13.28 12.92
C ASP A 312 4.28 12.77 13.05
N PRO A 313 3.40 12.99 12.04
CA PRO A 313 2.05 12.43 12.02
C PRO A 313 2.04 10.93 12.33
N PRO A 314 1.48 10.49 13.47
CA PRO A 314 1.48 9.08 13.85
C PRO A 314 0.35 8.32 13.17
N VAL A 315 0.44 6.99 13.21
CA VAL A 315 -0.72 6.10 13.16
C VAL A 315 -1.20 5.86 14.59
N PHE A 316 -2.44 6.22 14.86
CA PHE A 316 -3.12 6.03 16.12
C PHE A 316 -4.25 5.01 15.96
N LEU A 317 -4.23 3.95 16.76
CA LEU A 317 -5.29 2.95 16.79
C LEU A 317 -5.71 2.71 18.23
N ALA A 318 -7.02 2.70 18.49
CA ALA A 318 -7.57 2.41 19.79
C ALA A 318 -8.64 1.31 19.73
N CYS A 319 -8.73 0.51 20.78
CA CYS A 319 -9.90 -0.31 21.09
C CYS A 319 -10.37 0.10 22.48
N LEU A 320 -11.58 0.66 22.57
CA LEU A 320 -12.07 1.26 23.81
C LEU A 320 -13.28 0.47 24.35
N PRO A 321 -13.30 0.13 25.65
CA PRO A 321 -14.48 -0.42 26.29
C PRO A 321 -15.64 0.59 26.22
N ALA A 322 -16.88 0.12 26.01
CA ALA A 322 -18.07 0.98 25.87
C ALA A 322 -18.21 2.00 27.02
N GLN A 323 -17.98 1.54 28.24
CA GLN A 323 -18.00 2.35 29.47
C GLN A 323 -16.99 3.52 29.49
N HIS A 324 -15.89 3.44 28.75
CA HIS A 324 -14.89 4.52 28.68
C HIS A 324 -15.22 5.55 27.59
N MET A 325 -15.84 5.14 26.48
CA MET A 325 -16.28 6.07 25.42
C MET A 325 -17.40 7.02 25.86
N MET A 326 -18.23 6.60 26.83
CA MET A 326 -19.37 7.37 27.33
C MET A 326 -19.00 8.57 28.21
N SER A 327 -17.73 8.72 28.60
CA SER A 327 -17.24 9.85 29.42
C SER A 327 -16.93 11.12 28.60
N GLY A 328 -16.99 11.05 27.27
CA GLY A 328 -16.79 12.18 26.34
C GLY A 328 -15.32 12.56 26.09
N GLY A 329 -14.42 12.32 27.05
CA GLY A 329 -12.97 12.62 26.92
C GLY A 329 -12.28 11.91 25.74
N PRO A 330 -12.41 10.58 25.60
CA PRO A 330 -11.74 9.84 24.52
C PRO A 330 -12.19 10.23 23.11
N LEU A 331 -13.43 10.68 22.95
CA LEU A 331 -13.96 11.15 21.66
C LEU A 331 -13.39 12.51 21.25
N ALA A 332 -13.31 13.44 22.21
CA ALA A 332 -12.67 14.73 21.97
C ALA A 332 -11.19 14.56 21.64
N PHE A 333 -10.51 13.63 22.32
CA PHE A 333 -9.13 13.29 21.99
C PHE A 333 -8.99 12.70 20.59
N LEU A 334 -9.83 11.72 20.22
CA LEU A 334 -9.84 11.14 18.87
C LEU A 334 -10.02 12.21 17.78
N GLU A 335 -10.85 13.22 18.02
CA GLU A 335 -11.00 14.35 17.11
C GLU A 335 -9.72 15.18 16.99
N VAL A 336 -9.05 15.46 18.12
CA VAL A 336 -7.80 16.22 18.12
C VAL A 336 -6.71 15.47 17.38
N ILE A 337 -6.50 14.18 17.68
CA ILE A 337 -5.45 13.39 17.05
C ILE A 337 -5.75 13.13 15.57
N ALA A 338 -7.01 12.96 15.17
CA ALA A 338 -7.37 12.78 13.77
C ALA A 338 -7.04 13.98 12.87
N ARG A 339 -6.84 15.18 13.44
CA ARG A 339 -6.42 16.37 12.69
C ARG A 339 -4.94 16.39 12.34
N SER A 340 -4.11 15.65 13.08
CA SER A 340 -2.64 15.64 12.91
C SER A 340 -2.05 14.28 12.59
N ALA A 341 -2.78 13.19 12.88
CA ALA A 341 -2.37 11.83 12.59
C ALA A 341 -2.45 11.51 11.09
N SER A 342 -1.50 10.70 10.63
CA SER A 342 -1.55 10.12 9.29
C SER A 342 -2.66 9.08 9.14
N PHE A 343 -3.04 8.45 10.25
CA PHE A 343 -4.17 7.55 10.31
C PHE A 343 -4.66 7.47 11.75
N ALA A 344 -5.93 7.74 12.00
CA ALA A 344 -6.55 7.62 13.31
C ALA A 344 -7.80 6.75 13.22
N ALA A 345 -7.84 5.67 14.01
CA ALA A 345 -9.03 4.85 14.10
C ALA A 345 -9.30 4.33 15.50
N ALA A 346 -10.59 4.13 15.79
CA ALA A 346 -11.06 3.52 17.02
C ALA A 346 -12.03 2.38 16.71
N LEU A 347 -11.88 1.28 17.45
CA LEU A 347 -12.80 0.16 17.43
C LEU A 347 -13.56 0.14 18.76
N CYS A 348 -14.87 0.00 18.69
CA CYS A 348 -15.71 0.05 19.88
C CYS A 348 -16.94 -0.84 19.73
N ALA A 349 -17.41 -1.34 20.88
CA ALA A 349 -18.61 -2.15 20.97
C ALA A 349 -19.90 -1.42 20.54
N GLU A 350 -19.98 -0.13 20.85
CA GLU A 350 -21.13 0.74 20.59
C GLU A 350 -20.60 2.10 20.11
N PRO A 351 -20.57 2.36 18.79
CA PRO A 351 -20.09 3.64 18.27
C PRO A 351 -20.99 4.80 18.71
N PRO A 352 -20.42 5.98 18.96
CA PRO A 352 -21.20 7.17 19.30
C PRO A 352 -22.09 7.59 18.13
N ARG A 353 -23.19 8.29 18.43
CA ARG A 353 -24.10 8.84 17.41
C ARG A 353 -23.44 9.90 16.51
N HIS A 354 -22.46 10.62 17.05
CA HIS A 354 -21.69 11.63 16.34
C HIS A 354 -20.25 11.18 16.23
N LEU A 355 -19.80 10.96 14.99
CA LEU A 355 -18.44 10.58 14.69
C LEU A 355 -17.57 11.83 14.58
N PRO A 356 -16.42 11.89 15.25
CA PRO A 356 -15.49 13.00 15.10
C PRO A 356 -14.95 13.05 13.66
N PRO A 357 -14.86 14.24 13.04
CA PRO A 357 -14.33 14.36 11.68
C PRO A 357 -12.89 13.83 11.59
N GLY A 358 -12.59 13.07 10.54
CA GLY A 358 -11.24 12.59 10.24
C GLY A 358 -10.81 11.30 10.96
N ALA A 359 -11.54 10.84 11.98
CA ALA A 359 -11.27 9.55 12.62
C ALA A 359 -12.17 8.45 12.02
N LEU A 360 -11.62 7.27 11.79
CA LEU A 360 -12.41 6.09 11.45
C LEU A 360 -12.90 5.42 12.73
N ILE A 361 -14.21 5.30 12.91
CA ILE A 361 -14.79 4.52 14.01
C ILE A 361 -15.46 3.28 13.44
N HIS A 362 -15.04 2.11 13.92
CA HIS A 362 -15.58 0.82 13.50
C HIS A 362 -16.29 0.12 14.66
N ALA A 363 -17.51 -0.37 14.39
CA ALA A 363 -18.30 -1.10 15.37
C ALA A 363 -17.85 -2.56 15.43
N LEU A 364 -17.57 -3.06 16.63
CA LEU A 364 -17.19 -4.46 16.84
C LEU A 364 -18.42 -5.37 16.95
N ASP A 365 -18.41 -6.48 16.20
CA ASP A 365 -19.40 -7.55 16.31
C ASP A 365 -19.50 -8.08 17.74
N ALA A 366 -20.69 -8.52 18.16
CA ALA A 366 -20.95 -8.94 19.55
C ALA A 366 -20.03 -10.07 20.05
N ALA A 367 -19.57 -10.93 19.13
CA ALA A 367 -18.67 -12.04 19.43
C ALA A 367 -17.18 -11.70 19.31
N ASP A 368 -16.82 -10.47 18.89
CA ASP A 368 -15.42 -10.10 18.68
C ASP A 368 -14.67 -10.01 20.03
N PRO A 369 -13.56 -10.76 20.20
CA PRO A 369 -12.80 -10.78 21.45
C PRO A 369 -12.21 -9.41 21.83
N LEU A 370 -12.07 -8.48 20.89
CA LEU A 370 -11.61 -7.11 21.17
C LEU A 370 -12.55 -6.34 22.10
N ARG A 371 -13.83 -6.73 22.21
CA ARG A 371 -14.78 -6.07 23.12
C ARG A 371 -14.36 -6.15 24.60
N ALA A 372 -13.50 -7.11 24.95
CA ALA A 372 -12.96 -7.29 26.29
C ALA A 372 -11.61 -6.57 26.53
N GLU A 373 -11.08 -5.86 25.53
CA GLU A 373 -9.76 -5.24 25.59
C GLU A 373 -9.81 -3.72 25.56
N TRP A 374 -8.89 -3.13 26.32
CA TRP A 374 -8.48 -1.75 26.16
C TRP A 374 -7.14 -1.75 25.42
N VAL A 375 -7.11 -1.14 24.25
CA VAL A 375 -5.89 -1.04 23.44
C VAL A 375 -5.65 0.40 23.03
N THR A 376 -4.41 0.86 23.17
CA THR A 376 -3.91 2.13 22.61
C THR A 376 -2.60 1.83 21.90
N ILE A 377 -2.53 2.16 20.60
CA ILE A 377 -1.36 1.97 19.75
C ILE A 377 -0.98 3.31 19.13
N VAL A 378 0.29 3.65 19.23
CA VAL A 378 0.89 4.80 18.55
C VAL A 378 2.12 4.33 17.79
N ILE A 379 2.14 4.56 16.48
CA ILE A 379 3.28 4.21 15.62
C ILE A 379 3.63 5.42 14.76
N ASP A 380 4.86 5.89 14.90
CA ASP A 380 5.47 6.91 14.05
C ASP A 380 6.79 6.34 13.47
N PRO A 381 7.57 7.09 12.68
CA PRO A 381 8.84 6.59 12.12
C PRO A 381 9.85 6.11 13.17
N HIS A 382 9.86 6.74 14.36
CA HIS A 382 10.90 6.59 15.38
C HIS A 382 10.43 5.84 16.62
N ARG A 383 9.13 5.87 16.94
CA ARG A 383 8.51 5.24 18.09
C ARG A 383 7.38 4.30 17.65
N ALA A 384 7.22 3.24 18.42
CA ALA A 384 6.10 2.32 18.35
C ALA A 384 5.79 1.91 19.78
N VAL A 385 4.55 2.08 20.21
CA VAL A 385 4.11 1.72 21.56
C VAL A 385 2.72 1.10 21.51
N LEU A 386 2.55 0.06 22.32
CA LEU A 386 1.29 -0.65 22.53
C LEU A 386 1.04 -0.70 24.04
N LEU A 387 -0.09 -0.13 24.45
CA LEU A 387 -0.76 -0.43 25.70
C LEU A 387 -1.91 -1.38 25.39
N ALA A 388 -1.89 -2.57 25.97
CA ALA A 388 -3.01 -3.52 25.89
C ALA A 388 -3.37 -3.99 27.30
N ALA A 389 -4.65 -3.89 27.65
CA ALA A 389 -5.18 -4.34 28.92
C ALA A 389 -6.46 -5.16 28.74
N ARG A 390 -6.67 -6.12 29.62
CA ARG A 390 -7.86 -6.97 29.71
C ARG A 390 -8.19 -7.17 31.19
N GLY A 391 -9.45 -7.08 31.56
CA GLY A 391 -9.87 -7.29 32.95
C GLY A 391 -11.37 -7.45 33.09
N ASP A 392 -11.78 -8.15 34.14
CA ASP A 392 -13.18 -8.32 34.51
C ASP A 392 -13.67 -7.13 35.35
N ALA A 393 -14.94 -6.78 35.17
CA ALA A 393 -15.55 -5.60 35.80
C ALA A 393 -15.69 -5.73 37.34
N GLU A 394 -15.53 -6.93 37.91
CA GLU A 394 -15.91 -7.22 39.30
C GLU A 394 -14.87 -6.81 40.36
N ASP A 395 -13.56 -6.93 40.07
CA ASP A 395 -12.49 -6.70 41.07
C ASP A 395 -11.72 -5.37 40.88
N GLY A 396 -12.05 -4.59 39.85
CA GLY A 396 -11.40 -3.29 39.54
C GLY A 396 -9.92 -3.37 39.13
N THR A 397 -9.35 -4.57 39.06
CA THR A 397 -7.97 -4.86 38.64
C THR A 397 -7.95 -5.39 37.22
N MET A 398 -7.07 -4.85 36.38
CA MET A 398 -6.85 -5.28 35.00
C MET A 398 -5.47 -5.91 34.84
N SER A 399 -5.35 -6.90 33.98
CA SER A 399 -4.05 -7.36 33.48
C SER A 399 -3.64 -6.52 32.29
N PHE A 400 -2.42 -5.99 32.27
CA PHE A 400 -1.95 -5.16 31.16
C PHE A 400 -0.52 -5.47 30.72
N ARG A 401 -0.21 -5.03 29.51
CA ARG A 401 1.12 -5.00 28.91
C ARG A 401 1.33 -3.62 28.29
N LEU A 402 2.48 -3.04 28.59
CA LEU A 402 3.04 -1.90 27.86
C LEU A 402 4.32 -2.40 27.16
N THR A 403 4.43 -2.20 25.86
CA THR A 403 5.62 -2.59 25.09
C THR A 403 5.98 -1.53 24.06
N TYR A 404 7.29 -1.36 23.87
CA TYR A 404 7.88 -0.52 22.82
C TYR A 404 8.53 -1.36 21.71
N ASP A 405 8.37 -2.69 21.75
CA ASP A 405 8.88 -3.56 20.70
C ASP A 405 8.09 -3.32 19.41
N ARG A 406 8.71 -2.66 18.43
CA ARG A 406 8.06 -2.28 17.18
C ARG A 406 7.46 -3.46 16.42
N SER A 407 8.08 -4.64 16.47
CA SER A 407 7.57 -5.82 15.76
C SER A 407 6.24 -6.29 16.37
N VAL A 408 6.16 -6.31 17.70
CA VAL A 408 4.95 -6.66 18.46
C VAL A 408 3.87 -5.60 18.25
N VAL A 409 4.24 -4.32 18.31
CA VAL A 409 3.31 -3.20 18.14
C VAL A 409 2.73 -3.17 16.72
N VAL A 410 3.55 -3.34 15.68
CA VAL A 410 3.07 -3.39 14.28
C VAL A 410 2.17 -4.60 14.04
N ARG A 411 2.48 -5.75 14.65
CA ARG A 411 1.59 -6.93 14.57
C ARG A 411 0.24 -6.65 15.24
N ALA A 412 0.23 -6.09 16.44
CA ALA A 412 -0.98 -5.68 17.15
C ALA A 412 -1.81 -4.65 16.35
N ALA A 413 -1.16 -3.70 15.69
CA ALA A 413 -1.82 -2.71 14.84
C ALA A 413 -2.50 -3.37 13.63
N ARG A 414 -1.83 -4.31 12.95
CA ARG A 414 -2.42 -5.07 11.84
C ARG A 414 -3.68 -5.83 12.25
N ILE A 415 -3.72 -6.35 13.48
CA ILE A 415 -4.90 -7.02 14.04
C ILE A 415 -6.11 -6.08 14.11
N LEU A 416 -5.90 -4.82 14.55
CA LEU A 416 -6.95 -3.81 14.56
C LEU A 416 -7.30 -3.35 13.14
N MET A 417 -6.31 -3.03 12.30
CA MET A 417 -6.53 -2.55 10.93
C MET A 417 -7.29 -3.56 10.06
N ARG A 418 -7.10 -4.87 10.28
CA ARG A 418 -7.84 -5.92 9.57
C ARG A 418 -9.35 -5.95 9.86
N ARG A 419 -9.79 -5.33 10.95
CA ARG A 419 -11.22 -5.20 11.29
C ARG A 419 -11.81 -3.90 10.77
N ILE A 420 -11.00 -2.92 10.37
CA ILE A 420 -11.49 -1.64 9.86
C ILE A 420 -11.90 -1.79 8.40
N THR A 421 -13.19 -2.06 8.18
CA THR A 421 -13.83 -1.99 6.87
C THR A 421 -14.45 -0.61 6.68
N THR A 422 -14.15 0.04 5.56
CA THR A 422 -14.68 1.36 5.16
C THR A 422 -15.86 1.25 4.23
#